data_AF-A0A920EIC0-F1
#
_entry.id   AF-A0A920EIC0-F1
#
_cell.length_a   1.000
_cell.length_b   1.000
_cell.length_c   1.000
_cell.angle_alpha   90.00
_cell.angle_beta   90.00
_cell.angle_gamma   90.00
#
_symmetry.space_group_name_H-M   'P 1'
#
loop_
_entity.id
_entity.type
_entity.pdbx_description
1 polymer ?
#
loop_
_entity_poly.entity_id
_entity_poly.type
_entity_poly.pdbx_seq_one_letter_code
_entity_poly.pdbx_strand_id
1 'polypeptide(L)'
;MKLYSIYHEKKGLIQYRDKKRTLWLASVFFPLLPLYFISVYLRTGQEAIFVVPLIVSYVIIPLLDWMIGTDSSNPPEEIVPLLEEDKYYRYLTFLTVPMHL
;
A
#
# COMPACT_ATOMS: atom_id res chain seq x y z
N MET A 1 -6.61 1.36 -13.32
CA MET A 1 -7.19 0.01 -13.39
C MET A 1 -6.54 -0.77 -14.52
N LYS A 2 -6.21 -2.06 -14.33
CA LYS A 2 -5.56 -2.90 -15.36
C LYS A 2 -6.05 -4.35 -15.27
N LEU A 3 -6.19 -5.02 -16.42
CA LEU A 3 -6.58 -6.42 -16.51
C LEU A 3 -5.34 -7.28 -16.77
N TYR A 4 -5.25 -8.39 -16.05
CA TYR A 4 -4.24 -9.42 -16.16
C TYR A 4 -4.92 -10.74 -16.50
N SER A 5 -4.27 -11.55 -17.33
CA SER A 5 -4.79 -12.85 -17.72
C SER A 5 -3.67 -13.83 -17.97
N ILE A 6 -3.83 -15.05 -17.45
CA ILE A 6 -2.91 -16.17 -17.68
C ILE A 6 -3.72 -17.43 -17.94
N TYR A 7 -3.22 -18.30 -18.82
CA TYR A 7 -3.80 -19.62 -19.01
C TYR A 7 -3.08 -20.61 -18.10
N HIS A 8 -3.84 -21.33 -17.28
CA HIS A 8 -3.31 -22.33 -16.35
C HIS A 8 -3.81 -23.72 -16.75
N GLU A 9 -2.90 -24.68 -16.91
CA GLU A 9 -3.19 -26.01 -17.45
C GLU A 9 -4.38 -26.73 -16.79
N LYS A 10 -4.51 -26.59 -15.45
CA LYS A 10 -5.61 -27.21 -14.68
C LYS A 10 -6.82 -26.32 -14.44
N LYS A 11 -6.65 -25.00 -14.48
CA LYS A 11 -7.68 -24.02 -14.04
C LYS A 11 -8.29 -23.24 -15.20
N GLY A 12 -7.77 -23.43 -16.42
CA GLY A 12 -8.19 -22.70 -17.60
C GLY A 12 -7.70 -21.25 -17.59
N LEU A 13 -8.48 -20.36 -18.21
CA LEU A 13 -8.18 -18.93 -18.25
C LEU A 13 -8.47 -18.28 -16.90
N ILE A 14 -7.44 -17.74 -16.26
CA ILE A 14 -7.54 -16.94 -15.03
C ILE A 14 -7.45 -15.46 -15.42
N GLN A 15 -8.38 -14.64 -14.92
CA GLN A 15 -8.39 -13.20 -15.15
C GLN A 15 -8.50 -12.44 -13.83
N TYR A 16 -7.71 -11.38 -13.70
CA TYR A 16 -7.74 -10.49 -12.55
C TYR A 16 -7.73 -9.03 -13.00
N ARG A 17 -8.62 -8.24 -12.42
CA ARG A 17 -8.83 -6.85 -12.76
C ARG A 17 -8.53 -5.98 -11.55
N ASP A 18 -7.35 -5.37 -11.53
CA ASP A 18 -6.99 -4.45 -10.46
C ASP A 18 -7.76 -3.13 -10.62
N LYS A 19 -8.82 -2.97 -9.84
CA LYS A 19 -9.63 -1.74 -9.74
C LYS A 19 -8.96 -0.67 -8.88
N LYS A 20 -8.12 -1.08 -7.93
CA LYS A 20 -7.50 -0.24 -6.89
C LYS A 20 -6.05 0.12 -7.22
N ARG A 21 -5.60 -0.12 -8.45
CA ARG A 21 -4.22 0.10 -8.91
C ARG A 21 -3.58 1.37 -8.35
N THR A 22 -4.26 2.52 -8.43
CA THR A 22 -3.70 3.81 -7.98
C THR A 22 -3.56 3.92 -6.46
N LEU A 23 -4.37 3.19 -5.68
CA LEU A 23 -4.29 3.18 -4.22
C LEU A 23 -2.98 2.57 -3.71
N TRP A 24 -2.29 1.78 -4.52
CA TRP A 24 -0.96 1.25 -4.16
C TRP A 24 0.09 2.34 -3.98
N LEU A 25 -0.13 3.57 -4.46
CA LEU A 25 0.73 4.71 -4.11
C LEU A 25 0.79 4.97 -2.59
N ALA A 26 -0.22 4.55 -1.84
CA ALA A 26 -0.22 4.64 -0.38
C ALA A 26 0.98 3.91 0.26
N SER A 27 1.52 2.86 -0.39
CA SER A 27 2.71 2.15 0.09
C SER A 27 3.96 3.05 0.13
N VAL A 28 3.99 4.11 -0.67
CA VAL A 28 5.09 5.09 -0.71
C VAL A 28 4.83 6.22 0.29
N PHE A 29 3.59 6.63 0.50
CA PHE A 29 3.28 7.75 1.40
C PHE A 29 3.39 7.36 2.88
N PHE A 30 3.00 6.15 3.24
CA PHE A 30 3.00 5.74 4.64
C PHE A 30 4.41 5.77 5.28
N PRO A 31 5.47 5.27 4.63
CA PRO A 31 6.83 5.37 5.16
C PRO A 31 7.43 6.79 5.18
N LEU A 32 6.81 7.77 4.50
CA LEU A 32 7.23 9.17 4.54
C LEU A 32 6.70 9.93 5.77
N LEU A 33 5.67 9.40 6.45
CA LEU A 33 5.05 10.05 7.60
C LEU A 33 6.03 10.35 8.75
N PRO A 34 6.96 9.45 9.14
CA PRO A 34 7.95 9.76 10.17
C PRO A 34 8.81 10.98 9.81
N LEU A 35 9.31 11.05 8.56
CA LEU A 35 10.11 12.19 8.08
C LEU A 35 9.31 13.49 8.12
N TYR A 36 8.02 13.43 7.76
CA TYR A 36 7.12 14.57 7.86
C TYR A 36 6.97 15.07 9.30
N PHE A 37 6.68 14.18 10.26
CA PHE A 37 6.51 14.58 11.66
C PHE A 37 7.80 15.09 12.31
N ILE A 38 8.96 14.49 11.96
CA ILE A 38 10.27 15.03 12.35
C ILE A 38 10.44 16.44 11.80
N SER A 39 10.11 16.68 10.53
CA SER A 39 10.21 18.02 9.92
C SER A 39 9.32 19.05 10.63
N VAL A 40 8.10 18.66 11.00
CA VAL A 40 7.17 19.51 11.77
C VAL A 40 7.76 19.82 13.16
N TYR A 41 8.29 18.82 13.86
CA TYR A 41 8.95 19.01 15.15
C TYR A 41 10.12 20.00 15.04
N LEU A 42 11.04 19.79 14.08
CA LEU A 42 12.21 20.66 13.90
C LEU A 42 11.86 22.13 13.61
N ARG A 43 10.67 22.39 13.06
CA ARG A 43 10.20 23.75 12.76
C ARG A 43 9.42 24.40 13.91
N THR A 44 8.74 23.61 14.72
CA THR A 44 7.77 24.11 15.71
C THR A 44 8.18 23.89 17.15
N GLY A 45 9.08 22.96 17.42
CA GLY A 45 9.44 22.49 18.76
C GLY A 45 8.33 21.72 19.49
N GLN A 46 7.21 21.41 18.83
CA GLN A 46 6.06 20.79 19.49
C GLN A 46 6.22 19.27 19.59
N GLU A 47 6.54 18.77 20.77
CA GLU A 47 6.71 17.33 21.04
C GLU A 47 5.42 16.53 20.86
N ALA A 48 4.26 17.15 21.07
CA ALA A 48 2.95 16.52 20.93
C ALA A 48 2.69 15.96 19.52
N ILE A 49 3.43 16.42 18.50
CA ILE A 49 3.31 15.91 17.12
C ILE A 49 3.58 14.41 17.03
N PHE A 50 4.42 13.85 17.91
CA PHE A 50 4.75 12.42 17.93
C PHE A 50 3.62 11.55 18.51
N VAL A 51 2.61 12.15 19.16
CA VAL A 51 1.41 11.43 19.61
C VAL A 51 0.45 11.17 18.45
N VAL A 52 0.46 12.03 17.42
CA VAL A 52 -0.42 11.91 16.24
C VAL A 52 -0.29 10.55 15.54
N PRO A 53 0.90 10.04 15.17
CA PRO A 53 1.01 8.74 14.52
C PRO A 53 0.50 7.58 15.42
N LEU A 54 0.57 7.72 16.75
CA LEU A 54 0.01 6.73 17.68
C LEU A 54 -1.53 6.73 17.61
N ILE A 55 -2.16 7.90 17.69
CA ILE A 55 -3.63 8.02 17.58
C ILE A 55 -4.09 7.48 16.21
N VAL A 56 -3.39 7.83 15.14
CA VAL A 56 -3.72 7.33 13.80
C VAL A 56 -3.63 5.81 13.74
N SER A 57 -2.54 5.22 14.22
CA SER A 57 -2.29 3.79 14.09
C SER A 57 -3.13 2.92 15.01
N TYR A 58 -3.44 3.40 16.23
CA TYR A 58 -4.13 2.61 17.25
C TYR A 58 -5.61 2.96 17.42
N VAL A 59 -6.07 4.08 16.87
CA VAL A 59 -7.49 4.48 16.95
C VAL A 59 -8.09 4.60 15.56
N ILE A 60 -7.50 5.43 14.69
CA ILE A 60 -8.13 5.77 13.41
C ILE A 60 -8.10 4.58 12.44
N ILE A 61 -6.95 3.95 12.21
CA ILE A 61 -6.82 2.82 11.28
C ILE A 61 -7.73 1.64 11.70
N PRO A 62 -7.71 1.16 12.96
CA PRO A 62 -8.60 0.08 13.38
C PRO A 62 -10.10 0.40 13.24
N LEU A 63 -10.49 1.66 13.50
CA LEU A 63 -11.88 2.09 13.29
C LEU A 63 -12.25 2.07 11.80
N LEU A 64 -11.36 2.54 10.92
CA LEU A 64 -11.58 2.48 9.48
C LEU A 64 -11.65 1.04 8.98
N ASP A 65 -10.77 0.16 9.45
CA ASP A 65 -10.78 -1.27 9.10
C ASP A 65 -12.10 -1.93 9.53
N TRP A 66 -12.60 -1.62 10.73
CA TRP A 66 -13.89 -2.11 11.22
C TRP A 66 -15.07 -1.57 10.38
N MET A 67 -15.04 -0.29 9.99
CA MET A 67 -16.11 0.33 9.20
C MET A 67 -16.13 -0.11 7.74
N ILE A 68 -14.96 -0.28 7.12
CA ILE A 68 -14.81 -0.63 5.71
C ILE A 68 -14.93 -2.15 5.50
N GLY A 69 -14.42 -2.94 6.45
CA GLY A 69 -14.43 -4.40 6.38
C GLY A 69 -13.28 -4.98 5.54
N THR A 70 -13.32 -6.30 5.34
CA THR A 70 -12.24 -7.06 4.67
C THR A 70 -12.22 -6.81 3.16
N ASP A 71 -11.03 -6.58 2.60
CA ASP A 71 -10.84 -6.48 1.16
C ASP A 71 -10.78 -7.86 0.48
N SER A 72 -11.74 -8.15 -0.39
CA SER A 72 -11.75 -9.38 -1.21
C SER A 72 -11.05 -9.21 -2.56
N SER A 73 -10.32 -8.10 -2.79
CA SER A 73 -9.72 -7.75 -4.08
C SER A 73 -8.32 -8.32 -4.30
N ASN A 74 -7.85 -9.27 -3.48
CA ASN A 74 -6.52 -9.83 -3.63
C ASN A 74 -6.36 -10.57 -4.98
N PRO A 75 -5.22 -10.42 -5.66
CA PRO A 75 -4.94 -11.15 -6.89
C PRO A 75 -4.79 -12.67 -6.61
N PRO A 76 -5.20 -13.54 -7.54
CA PRO A 76 -4.81 -14.95 -7.52
C PRO A 76 -3.29 -15.11 -7.57
N GLU A 77 -2.75 -16.15 -6.93
CA GLU A 77 -1.30 -16.42 -6.90
C GLU A 77 -0.70 -16.54 -8.32
N GLU A 78 -1.45 -17.11 -9.27
CA GLU A 78 -1.01 -17.27 -10.66
C GLU A 78 -0.84 -15.93 -11.40
N ILE A 79 -1.45 -14.87 -10.90
CA ILE A 79 -1.35 -13.52 -11.49
C ILE A 79 -0.17 -12.74 -10.89
N VAL A 80 0.33 -13.12 -9.71
CA VAL A 80 1.40 -12.41 -9.00
C VAL A 80 2.64 -12.18 -9.88
N PRO A 81 3.16 -13.16 -10.66
CA PRO A 81 4.30 -12.91 -11.54
C PRO A 81 4.05 -11.80 -12.58
N LEU A 82 2.81 -11.68 -13.10
CA LEU A 82 2.46 -10.61 -14.03
C LEU A 82 2.42 -9.23 -13.36
N LEU A 83 2.18 -9.17 -12.05
CA LEU A 83 2.26 -7.94 -11.27
C LEU A 83 3.73 -7.56 -11.01
N GLU A 84 4.60 -8.53 -10.72
CA GLU A 84 6.03 -8.30 -10.50
C GLU A 84 6.73 -7.75 -11.75
N GLU A 85 6.35 -8.22 -12.94
CA GLU A 85 6.85 -7.71 -14.22
C GLU A 85 6.31 -6.32 -14.59
N ASP A 86 5.22 -5.88 -13.97
CA ASP A 86 4.61 -4.60 -14.25
C ASP A 86 5.43 -3.46 -13.63
N LYS A 87 5.97 -2.60 -14.50
CA LYS A 87 6.80 -1.44 -14.13
C LYS A 87 6.18 -0.58 -13.03
N TYR A 88 4.85 -0.45 -12.99
CA TYR A 88 4.18 0.33 -11.96
C TYR A 88 4.47 -0.20 -10.55
N TYR A 89 4.18 -1.47 -10.27
CA TYR A 89 4.43 -2.03 -8.93
C TYR A 89 5.94 -2.12 -8.65
N ARG A 90 6.75 -2.41 -9.68
CA ARG A 90 8.20 -2.42 -9.53
C ARG A 90 8.77 -1.07 -9.10
N TYR A 91 8.27 0.03 -9.66
CA TYR A 91 8.67 1.37 -9.23
C TYR A 91 8.16 1.69 -7.82
N LEU A 92 6.94 1.28 -7.45
CA LEU A 92 6.48 1.45 -6.07
C LEU A 92 7.40 0.74 -5.09
N THR A 93 7.81 -0.50 -5.38
CA THR A 93 8.77 -1.24 -4.55
C THR A 93 10.11 -0.51 -4.46
N PHE A 94 10.67 -0.06 -5.59
CA PHE A 94 11.94 0.67 -5.61
C PHE A 94 11.90 2.00 -4.85
N LEU A 95 10.76 2.69 -4.85
CA LEU A 95 10.57 3.90 -4.03
C LEU A 95 10.40 3.56 -2.55
N THR A 96 9.72 2.45 -2.25
CA THR A 96 9.30 2.08 -0.88
C THR A 96 10.43 1.47 -0.06
N VAL A 97 11.22 0.56 -0.66
CA VAL A 97 12.25 -0.22 0.05
C VAL A 97 13.33 0.65 0.70
N PRO A 98 13.90 1.68 0.05
CA PRO A 98 14.93 2.52 0.68
C PRO A 98 14.47 3.25 1.93
N MET A 99 13.16 3.43 2.13
CA MET A 99 12.59 4.09 3.31
C MET A 99 12.51 3.18 4.54
N HIS A 100 12.80 1.88 4.39
CA HIS A 100 12.77 0.89 5.47
C HIS A 100 14.17 0.54 6.03
N LEU A 101 15.24 1.09 5.43
CA LEU A 101 16.63 0.94 5.86
C LEU A 101 17.02 2.06 6.82
#